data_AF-A0A0S2TIJ1-F1
#
_entry.id   AF-A0A0S2TIJ1-F1
#
_cell.length_a   1.000
_cell.length_b   1.000
_cell.length_c   1.000
_cell.angle_alpha   90.00
_cell.angle_beta   90.00
_cell.angle_gamma   90.00
#
_symmetry.space_group_name_H-M   'P 1'
#
loop_
_entity.id
_entity.type
_entity.pdbx_description
1 polymer ?
#
loop_
_entity_poly.entity_id
_entity_poly.type
_entity_poly.pdbx_seq_one_letter_code
_entity_poly.pdbx_strand_id
1 'polypeptide(L)'
;MSINIVKKGTWLYDGTAVNPVDIIALDFDWWYEMVKEEDGLEEGEQPIPLGDDGYIYYVRFQRAGEREHSTWVDSGGERSLSEAIKVAESKVTGEITWLN
;
A
#
# COMPACT_ATOMS: atom_id res chain seq x y z
N MET A 1 -4.76 16.97 1.40
CA MET A 1 -4.69 16.19 0.15
C MET A 1 -5.38 14.85 0.39
N SER A 2 -6.03 14.26 -0.61
CA SER A 2 -6.74 12.97 -0.48
C SER A 2 -5.88 11.82 -0.98
N ILE A 3 -5.97 10.66 -0.35
CA ILE A 3 -5.25 9.46 -0.82
C ILE A 3 -5.77 8.98 -2.17
N ASN A 4 -4.83 8.73 -3.08
CA ASN A 4 -5.11 8.17 -4.39
C ASN A 4 -5.26 6.65 -4.31
N ILE A 5 -6.50 6.17 -4.13
CA ILE A 5 -6.81 4.74 -4.19
C ILE A 5 -6.95 4.31 -5.64
N VAL A 6 -6.02 3.47 -6.12
CA VAL A 6 -5.93 3.04 -7.52
C VAL A 6 -6.55 1.67 -7.79
N LYS A 7 -6.71 0.84 -6.74
CA LYS A 7 -7.38 -0.46 -6.86
C LYS A 7 -8.08 -0.82 -5.55
N LYS A 8 -9.23 -1.47 -5.63
CA LYS A 8 -10.00 -1.93 -4.47
C LYS A 8 -10.41 -3.37 -4.63
N GLY A 9 -10.53 -4.08 -3.52
CA GLY A 9 -11.01 -5.44 -3.49
C GLY A 9 -11.54 -5.81 -2.13
N THR A 10 -11.94 -7.06 -2.02
CA THR A 10 -12.34 -7.70 -0.77
C THR A 10 -11.76 -9.09 -0.67
N TRP A 11 -11.50 -9.57 0.53
CA TRP A 11 -11.00 -10.91 0.81
C TRP A 11 -11.71 -11.50 2.02
N LEU A 12 -11.59 -12.82 2.20
CA LEU A 12 -12.17 -13.52 3.35
C LEU A 12 -11.09 -13.78 4.41
N TYR A 13 -11.19 -13.10 5.55
CA TYR A 13 -10.41 -13.45 6.73
C TYR A 13 -10.93 -14.76 7.31
N ASP A 14 -10.02 -15.71 7.50
CA ASP A 14 -10.32 -17.07 7.97
C ASP A 14 -11.47 -17.74 7.19
N GLY A 15 -11.56 -17.45 5.88
CA GLY A 15 -12.58 -18.00 4.99
C GLY A 15 -14.03 -17.55 5.26
N THR A 16 -14.27 -16.64 6.20
CA THR A 16 -15.63 -16.35 6.70
C THR A 16 -15.99 -14.86 6.78
N ALA A 17 -15.04 -13.99 7.12
CA ALA A 17 -15.32 -12.57 7.30
C ALA A 17 -14.82 -11.75 6.10
N VAL A 18 -15.74 -11.08 5.39
CA VAL A 18 -15.40 -10.19 4.28
C VAL A 18 -14.68 -8.96 4.83
N ASN A 19 -13.45 -8.74 4.38
CA ASN A 19 -12.63 -7.60 4.74
C ASN A 19 -12.20 -6.82 3.49
N PRO A 20 -12.14 -5.48 3.55
CA PRO A 20 -11.68 -4.67 2.44
C PRO A 20 -10.16 -4.77 2.26
N VAL A 21 -9.72 -4.50 1.05
CA VAL A 21 -8.31 -4.25 0.70
C VAL A 21 -8.29 -3.17 -0.38
N ASP A 22 -7.31 -2.27 -0.32
CA ASP A 22 -7.05 -1.36 -1.41
C ASP A 22 -5.55 -1.19 -1.67
N ILE A 23 -5.24 -0.68 -2.86
CA ILE A 23 -3.90 -0.27 -3.26
C ILE A 23 -3.94 1.22 -3.48
N ILE A 24 -2.98 1.92 -2.88
CA ILE A 24 -2.81 3.36 -3.02
C ILE A 24 -1.53 3.68 -3.79
N ALA A 25 -1.52 4.84 -4.44
CA ALA A 25 -0.35 5.38 -5.12
C ALA A 25 0.12 6.64 -4.40
N LEU A 26 1.41 6.69 -4.06
CA LEU A 26 2.08 7.85 -3.46
C LEU A 26 3.24 8.28 -4.36
N ASP A 27 3.47 9.57 -4.48
CA ASP A 27 4.58 10.18 -5.23
C ASP A 27 5.86 10.31 -4.38
N PHE A 28 5.92 9.58 -3.25
CA PHE A 28 7.04 9.52 -2.33
C PHE A 28 7.09 8.14 -1.64
N ASP A 29 8.23 7.83 -1.02
CA ASP A 29 8.38 6.63 -0.19
C ASP A 29 7.86 6.89 1.23
N TRP A 30 6.73 6.27 1.56
CA TRP A 30 6.05 6.43 2.84
C TRP A 30 6.90 5.98 4.03
N TRP A 31 7.62 4.85 3.91
CA TRP A 31 8.44 4.33 5.00
C TRP A 31 9.64 5.24 5.26
N TYR A 32 10.26 5.74 4.19
CA TYR A 32 11.35 6.70 4.30
C TYR A 32 10.90 8.00 4.98
N GLU A 33 9.79 8.60 4.53
CA GLU A 33 9.31 9.86 5.14
C GLU A 33 8.88 9.66 6.60
N MET A 34 8.28 8.51 6.96
CA MET A 34 7.96 8.20 8.35
C MET A 34 9.22 8.13 9.23
N VAL A 35 10.25 7.39 8.81
CA VAL A 35 11.50 7.24 9.57
C VAL A 35 12.28 8.56 9.64
N LYS A 36 12.24 9.35 8.56
CA LYS A 36 12.82 10.70 8.49
C LYS A 36 12.16 11.67 9.47
N GLU A 37 10.84 11.65 9.60
CA GLU A 37 10.12 12.47 10.58
C GLU A 37 10.50 12.13 12.03
N GLU A 38 10.88 10.87 12.28
CA GLU A 38 11.36 10.39 13.58
C GLU A 38 12.88 10.58 13.79
N ASP A 39 13.59 11.25 12.86
CA ASP A 39 15.05 11.42 12.86
C ASP A 39 15.80 10.08 12.98
N GLY A 40 15.23 9.02 12.39
CA GLY A 40 15.68 7.63 12.53
C GLY A 40 16.41 7.05 11.30
N LEU A 41 16.68 7.86 10.28
CA LEU A 41 17.33 7.39 9.05
C LEU A 41 18.78 6.98 9.32
N GLU A 42 19.21 5.87 8.70
CA GLU A 42 20.62 5.50 8.69
C GLU A 42 21.46 6.46 7.82
N GLU A 43 22.77 6.55 8.11
CA GLU A 43 23.66 7.41 7.32
C GLU A 43 23.69 6.96 5.86
N GLY A 44 23.23 7.84 4.97
CA GLY A 44 23.18 7.58 3.53
C GLY A 44 21.95 6.80 3.07
N GLU A 45 20.98 6.52 3.95
CA GLU A 45 19.71 5.93 3.57
C GLU A 45 18.98 6.84 2.55
N GLN A 46 18.42 6.22 1.50
CA GLN A 46 17.71 6.91 0.42
C GLN A 46 16.33 6.27 0.24
N PRO A 47 15.31 7.04 -0.17
CA PRO A 47 14.00 6.49 -0.46
C PRO A 47 14.07 5.49 -1.62
N ILE A 48 13.10 4.57 -1.66
CA ILE A 48 12.91 3.71 -2.83
C ILE A 48 12.64 4.60 -4.06
N PRO A 49 13.23 4.30 -5.24
CA PRO A 49 12.95 5.03 -6.46
C PRO A 49 11.50 4.85 -6.91
N LEU A 50 10.88 5.93 -7.39
CA LEU A 50 9.55 5.89 -8.00
C LEU A 50 9.48 4.89 -9.18
N GLY A 51 8.27 4.38 -9.44
CA GLY A 51 7.96 3.65 -10.66
C GLY A 51 8.00 4.54 -11.92
N ASP A 52 7.86 3.93 -13.09
CA ASP A 52 7.92 4.63 -14.39
C ASP A 52 6.80 5.68 -14.58
N ASP A 53 5.72 5.55 -13.82
CA ASP A 53 4.57 6.46 -13.79
C ASP A 53 4.67 7.53 -12.69
N GLY A 54 5.78 7.56 -11.94
CA GLY A 54 6.03 8.52 -10.87
C GLY A 54 5.41 8.14 -9.53
N TYR A 55 5.00 6.88 -9.33
CA TYR A 55 4.39 6.44 -8.08
C TYR A 55 5.10 5.24 -7.43
N ILE A 56 4.89 5.11 -6.12
CA ILE A 56 5.11 3.90 -5.34
C ILE A 56 3.75 3.42 -4.85
N TYR A 57 3.53 2.11 -4.95
CA TYR A 57 2.27 1.46 -4.67
C TYR A 57 2.34 0.74 -3.33
N TYR A 58 1.31 0.94 -2.50
CA TYR A 58 1.19 0.31 -1.19
C TYR A 58 -0.15 -0.36 -1.01
N VAL A 59 -0.15 -1.52 -0.35
CA VAL A 59 -1.36 -2.27 -0.01
C VAL A 59 -1.86 -1.79 1.36
N ARG A 60 -3.17 -1.62 1.50
CA ARG A 60 -3.83 -1.41 2.80
C ARG A 60 -4.93 -2.42 3.01
N PHE A 61 -4.91 -3.04 4.18
CA PHE A 61 -5.94 -3.89 4.74
C PHE A 61 -6.63 -3.18 5.90
N GLN A 62 -5.86 -2.57 6.81
CA GLN A 62 -6.41 -1.98 8.04
C GLN A 62 -7.16 -0.67 7.79
N ARG A 63 -6.67 0.12 6.82
CA ARG A 63 -7.18 1.46 6.48
C ARG A 63 -7.85 1.50 5.11
N ALA A 64 -8.22 0.33 4.58
CA ALA A 64 -8.80 0.23 3.24
C ALA A 64 -10.12 1.02 3.15
N GLY A 65 -10.24 1.86 2.12
CA GLY A 65 -11.37 2.76 1.89
C GLY A 65 -11.22 4.15 2.51
N GLU A 66 -10.32 4.33 3.48
CA GLU A 66 -10.04 5.64 4.08
C GLU A 66 -9.29 6.54 3.09
N ARG A 67 -9.71 7.81 3.00
CA ARG A 67 -9.15 8.80 2.06
C ARG A 67 -8.38 9.93 2.73
N GLU A 68 -8.31 9.91 4.06
CA GLU A 68 -7.62 10.92 4.85
C GLU A 68 -6.10 10.79 4.72
N HIS A 69 -5.40 11.91 4.83
CA HIS A 69 -3.97 12.00 4.54
C HIS A 69 -3.09 11.20 5.52
N SER A 70 -3.51 11.12 6.79
CA SER A 70 -2.85 10.29 7.80
C SER A 70 -3.25 8.83 7.60
N THR A 71 -2.59 8.14 6.69
CA THR A 71 -2.78 6.70 6.48
C THR A 71 -1.68 5.88 7.11
N TRP A 72 -1.95 4.60 7.22
CA TRP A 72 -0.98 3.55 7.45
C TRP A 72 -0.95 2.63 6.21
N VAL A 73 0.20 2.03 5.93
CA VAL A 73 0.38 1.04 4.85
C VAL A 73 0.70 -0.32 5.44
N ASP A 74 0.23 -1.40 4.80
CA ASP A 74 0.37 -2.78 5.27
C ASP A 74 1.40 -3.58 4.44
N SER A 75 2.13 -2.92 3.55
CA SER A 75 3.18 -3.51 2.71
C SER A 75 4.42 -2.60 2.60
N GLY A 76 5.50 -3.15 2.03
CA GLY A 76 6.55 -2.32 1.44
C GLY A 76 6.05 -1.54 0.23
N GLY A 77 6.91 -0.66 -0.29
CA GLY A 77 6.64 0.13 -1.48
C GLY A 77 6.98 -0.63 -2.77
N GLU A 78 6.01 -0.76 -3.66
CA GLU A 78 6.16 -1.47 -4.94
C GLU A 78 6.22 -0.49 -6.11
N ARG A 79 7.06 -0.75 -7.11
CA ARG A 79 7.28 0.18 -8.24
C ARG A 79 6.27 0.02 -9.37
N SER A 80 5.36 -0.94 -9.25
CA SER A 80 4.24 -1.11 -10.19
C SER A 80 2.98 -1.60 -9.48
N LEU A 81 1.82 -1.22 -10.02
CA LEU A 81 0.52 -1.72 -9.56
C LEU A 81 0.46 -3.26 -9.61
N SER A 82 1.10 -3.87 -10.62
CA SER A 82 1.11 -5.33 -10.78
C SER A 82 1.85 -6.07 -9.66
N GLU A 83 2.92 -5.47 -9.14
CA GLU A 83 3.67 -6.00 -8.00
C GLU A 83 2.87 -5.84 -6.71
N ALA A 84 2.26 -4.66 -6.49
CA ALA A 84 1.40 -4.43 -5.34
C ALA A 84 0.21 -5.41 -5.28
N ILE A 85 -0.38 -5.77 -6.43
CA ILE A 85 -1.43 -6.80 -6.51
C ILE A 85 -0.89 -8.16 -6.03
N LYS A 86 0.28 -8.59 -6.53
CA LYS A 86 0.90 -9.86 -6.12
C LYS A 86 1.22 -9.88 -4.63
N VAL A 87 1.72 -8.76 -4.10
CA VAL A 87 1.99 -8.61 -2.67
C VAL A 87 0.71 -8.70 -1.85
N ALA A 88 -0.36 -8.04 -2.27
CA ALA A 88 -1.66 -8.15 -1.61
C ALA A 88 -2.17 -9.59 -1.59
N GLU A 89 -2.13 -10.27 -2.74
CA GLU A 89 -2.58 -11.67 -2.89
C GLU A 89 -1.74 -12.64 -2.04
N SER A 90 -0.43 -12.42 -1.94
CA SER A 90 0.45 -13.25 -1.10
C SER A 90 0.23 -13.09 0.41
N LYS A 91 -0.43 -12.02 0.86
CA LYS A 91 -0.67 -11.71 2.28
C LYS A 91 -1.97 -12.32 2.82
N VAL A 92 -2.84 -12.83 1.95
CA VAL A 92 -4.13 -13.40 2.35
C VAL A 92 -4.16 -14.91 2.17
N THR A 93 -4.96 -15.59 3.00
CA THR A 93 -5.29 -16.99 2.76
C THR A 93 -6.55 -17.04 1.89
N GLY A 94 -6.41 -17.48 0.64
CA GLY A 94 -7.48 -17.47 -0.36
C GLY A 94 -7.29 -16.40 -1.43
N GLU A 95 -8.38 -15.97 -2.06
CA GLU A 95 -8.35 -15.03 -3.18
C GLU A 95 -8.83 -13.63 -2.77
N ILE A 96 -8.27 -12.61 -3.41
CA ILE A 96 -8.82 -11.26 -3.39
C ILE A 96 -9.79 -11.11 -4.56
N THR A 97 -11.04 -10.78 -4.26
CA THR A 97 -11.99 -10.34 -5.28
C THR A 97 -11.77 -8.85 -5.54
N TRP A 98 -11.06 -8.54 -6.62
CA TRP A 98 -10.85 -7.17 -7.05
C TRP A 98 -12.11 -6.59 -7.68
N LEU A 99 -12.40 -5.32 -7.40
CA LEU A 99 -13.49 -4.57 -8.01
C LEU A 99 -13.04 -4.01 -9.36
N ASN A 100 -13.92 -4.13 -10.36
CA ASN A 100 -13.75 -3.55 -11.69
C ASN A 100 -14.07 -2.05 -11.71
#